data_AF-A0A365TWT4-F1
#
_entry.id   AF-A0A365TWT4-F1
#
_cell.length_a   1.000
_cell.length_b   1.000
_cell.length_c   1.000
_cell.angle_alpha   90.00
_cell.angle_beta   90.00
_cell.angle_gamma   90.00
#
_symmetry.space_group_name_H-M   'P 1'
#
loop_
_entity.id
_entity.type
_entity.pdbx_description
1 polymer ?
#
loop_
_entity_poly.entity_id
_entity_poly.type
_entity_poly.pdbx_seq_one_letter_code
_entity_poly.pdbx_strand_id
1 'polypeptide(L)' 'MDRGQQNPSAPDGRLTATTVETFERSLGPMPYMSLSAMVDYGLSDAEIGRYYALPAATITRLRTAWRIISRL' A
#
# COMPACT_ATOMS: atom_id res chain seq x y z
N MET A 1 -15.14 -18.02 27.86
CA MET A 1 -14.63 -16.78 27.23
C MET A 1 -13.35 -17.14 26.53
N ASP A 2 -13.44 -17.53 25.26
CA ASP A 2 -12.28 -17.93 24.45
C ASP A 2 -12.25 -17.03 23.22
N ARG A 3 -11.53 -15.91 23.31
CA ARG A 3 -11.25 -15.06 22.15
C ARG A 3 -9.98 -15.58 21.52
N GLY A 4 -10.11 -16.68 20.78
CA GLY A 4 -9.12 -17.10 19.80
C GLY A 4 -8.87 -15.93 18.86
N GLN A 5 -7.72 -15.28 19.07
CA GLN A 5 -7.13 -14.22 18.28
C GLN A 5 -7.27 -14.57 16.79
N GLN A 6 -8.23 -13.95 16.11
CA GLN A 6 -8.32 -13.99 14.65
C GLN A 6 -7.05 -13.30 14.14
N ASN A 7 -6.08 -14.11 13.73
CA ASN A 7 -4.95 -13.69 12.94
C ASN A 7 -5.51 -13.38 11.54
N PRO A 8 -5.56 -12.12 11.08
CA PRO A 8 -5.95 -11.85 9.72
C PRO A 8 -4.82 -12.36 8.83
N SER A 9 -4.96 -13.59 8.34
CA SER A 9 -4.13 -14.16 7.30
C SER A 9 -3.88 -13.10 6.24
N ALA A 10 -2.61 -12.71 6.09
CA ALA A 10 -2.18 -11.79 5.06
C ALA A 10 -2.77 -12.25 3.73
N PRO A 11 -3.44 -11.39 2.95
CA PRO A 11 -4.03 -11.81 1.70
C PRO A 11 -2.91 -12.31 0.79
N ASP A 12 -3.02 -13.55 0.31
CA ASP A 12 -2.34 -14.07 -0.88
C ASP A 12 -2.18 -12.94 -1.89
N GLY A 13 -1.02 -12.85 -2.56
CA GLY A 13 -0.61 -11.72 -3.41
C GLY A 13 -1.56 -11.30 -4.56
N ARG A 14 -2.77 -11.84 -4.63
CA ARG A 14 -3.89 -11.34 -5.44
C ARG A 14 -4.58 -10.20 -4.69
N LEU A 15 -4.42 -8.99 -5.23
CA LEU A 15 -5.23 -7.83 -4.83
C LEU A 15 -6.71 -8.18 -5.05
N THR A 16 -7.47 -8.37 -3.97
CA THR A 16 -8.92 -8.58 -4.05
C THR A 16 -9.62 -7.26 -4.40
N ALA A 17 -10.78 -7.31 -5.06
CA ALA A 17 -11.53 -6.12 -5.48
C ALA A 17 -11.80 -5.13 -4.31
N THR A 18 -12.07 -5.64 -3.11
CA THR A 18 -12.24 -4.84 -1.88
C THR A 18 -10.97 -4.12 -1.44
N THR A 19 -9.80 -4.73 -1.68
CA THR A 19 -8.51 -4.10 -1.40
C THR A 19 -8.26 -2.97 -2.41
N VAL A 20 -8.58 -3.20 -3.69
CA VAL A 20 -8.46 -2.19 -4.76
C VAL A 20 -9.37 -0.98 -4.49
N GLU A 21 -10.61 -1.19 -4.08
CA GLU A 21 -11.54 -0.09 -3.77
C GLU A 21 -11.09 0.74 -2.56
N THR A 22 -10.49 0.09 -1.56
CA THR A 22 -9.85 0.76 -0.43
C THR A 22 -8.64 1.59 -0.91
N PHE A 23 -7.88 1.07 -1.87
CA PHE A 23 -6.74 1.77 -2.45
C PHE A 23 -7.13 2.98 -3.27
N GLU A 24 -8.18 2.90 -4.10
CA GLU A 24 -8.65 4.05 -4.88
C GLU A 24 -9.13 5.19 -3.98
N ARG A 25 -9.80 4.86 -2.87
CA ARG A 25 -10.24 5.86 -1.89
C ARG A 25 -9.06 6.54 -1.18
N SER A 26 -8.04 5.77 -0.80
CA SER A 26 -6.88 6.30 -0.07
C SER A 26 -5.89 7.01 -0.98
N LEU A 27 -5.54 6.42 -2.13
CA LEU A 27 -4.47 6.89 -3.02
C LEU A 27 -4.96 7.84 -4.11
N GLY A 28 -6.29 8.00 -4.25
CA GLY A 28 -6.92 8.84 -5.25
C GLY A 28 -7.07 8.16 -6.62
N PRO A 29 -7.53 8.92 -7.64
CA PRO A 29 -7.96 8.36 -8.94
C PRO A 29 -6.81 7.80 -9.79
N MET A 30 -5.55 8.09 -9.46
CA MET A 30 -4.38 7.58 -10.16
C MET A 30 -3.34 7.04 -9.18
N PRO A 31 -3.62 5.89 -8.52
CA PRO A 31 -2.83 5.41 -7.39
C PRO A 31 -1.38 5.07 -7.76
N TYR A 32 -1.14 4.57 -8.98
CA TYR A 32 0.20 4.30 -9.50
C TYR A 32 1.03 5.58 -9.66
N MET A 33 0.48 6.62 -10.33
CA MET A 33 1.21 7.85 -10.61
C MET A 33 1.54 8.60 -9.32
N SER A 34 0.57 8.70 -8.41
CA SER A 34 0.79 9.30 -7.10
C SER A 34 1.92 8.59 -6.37
N LEU A 35 1.84 7.26 -6.23
CA LEU A 35 2.84 6.46 -5.51
C LEU A 35 4.23 6.58 -6.13
N SER A 36 4.33 6.56 -7.47
CA SER A 36 5.61 6.77 -8.17
C SER A 36 6.21 8.13 -7.84
N ALA A 37 5.41 9.20 -7.88
CA ALA A 37 5.90 10.55 -7.61
C ALA A 37 6.46 10.70 -6.19
N MET A 38 5.81 10.13 -5.16
CA MET A 38 6.37 10.20 -3.80
C MET A 38 7.67 9.42 -3.65
N VAL A 39 7.80 8.28 -4.33
CA VAL A 39 9.06 7.53 -4.35
C VAL A 39 10.14 8.33 -5.07
N ASP A 40 9.81 9.00 -6.18
CA ASP A 40 10.73 9.88 -6.92
C ASP A 40 11.11 11.13 -6.13
N TYR A 41 10.27 11.58 -5.19
CA TYR A 41 10.61 12.62 -4.21
C TYR A 41 11.50 12.11 -3.07
N GLY A 42 11.83 10.81 -3.04
CA GLY A 42 12.69 10.20 -2.04
C GLY A 42 12.00 9.83 -0.72
N LEU A 43 10.66 9.83 -0.67
CA LEU A 43 9.95 9.44 0.54
C LEU A 43 10.06 7.94 0.78
N SER A 44 10.23 7.57 2.04
CA SER A 44 10.20 6.18 2.49
C SER A 44 8.78 5.62 2.53
N ASP A 45 8.66 4.29 2.51
CA ASP A 45 7.36 3.60 2.64
C ASP A 45 6.61 3.97 3.93
N ALA A 46 7.33 4.31 5.00
CA ALA A 46 6.75 4.76 6.26
C ALA A 46 6.14 6.17 6.15
N GLU A 47 6.82 7.09 5.48
CA GLU A 47 6.34 8.46 5.25
C GLU A 47 5.13 8.47 4.32
N ILE A 48 5.20 7.69 3.24
CA ILE A 48 4.09 7.50 2.29
C ILE A 48 2.89 6.85 2.98
N GLY A 49 3.13 5.81 3.78
CA GLY A 49 2.08 5.13 4.55
C GLY A 49 1.38 6.09 5.50
N ARG A 50 2.13 6.93 6.23
CA ARG A 50 1.57 7.97 7.10
C ARG A 50 0.72 8.98 6.33
N TYR A 51 1.15 9.38 5.13
CA TYR A 51 0.39 10.32 4.28
C TYR A 51 -0.99 9.78 3.89
N TYR A 52 -1.08 8.48 3.56
CA TYR A 52 -2.34 7.83 3.16
C TYR A 52 -3.11 7.14 4.28
N ALA A 53 -2.64 7.23 5.53
CA ALA A 53 -3.12 6.43 6.65
C ALA A 53 -3.11 4.91 6.34
N LEU A 54 -2.06 4.44 5.67
CA LEU A 54 -1.84 3.04 5.33
C LEU A 54 -0.59 2.49 6.04
N PRO A 55 -0.56 1.18 6.38
CA PRO A 55 0.65 0.54 6.88
C PRO A 55 1.80 0.60 5.86
N ALA A 56 3.03 0.82 6.34
CA ALA A 56 4.22 0.85 5.47
C ALA A 56 4.37 -0.45 4.64
N ALA A 57 4.08 -1.61 5.24
CA ALA A 57 4.11 -2.89 4.54
C ALA A 57 3.14 -2.94 3.33
N THR A 58 2.01 -2.23 3.41
CA THR A 58 1.08 -2.11 2.28
C THR A 58 1.70 -1.32 1.14
N ILE A 59 2.40 -0.23 1.45
CA ILE A 59 3.13 0.57 0.46
C ILE A 59 4.24 -0.26 -0.19
N THR A 60 5.02 -1.01 0.59
CA THR A 60 6.06 -1.92 0.07
C THR A 60 5.47 -2.94 -0.91
N ARG A 61 4.32 -3.55 -0.58
CA ARG A 61 3.63 -4.51 -1.46
C ARG A 61 3.18 -3.87 -2.76
N LEU A 62 2.60 -2.66 -2.71
CA LEU A 62 2.17 -1.93 -3.90
C LEU A 62 3.36 -1.58 -4.81
N ARG A 63 4.43 -1.04 -4.23
CA ARG A 63 5.66 -0.73 -4.98
C ARG A 63 6.24 -1.96 -5.66
N THR A 64 6.23 -3.10 -4.96
CA THR A 64 6.69 -4.38 -5.50
C THR A 64 5.80 -4.85 -6.65
N ALA A 65 4.48 -4.83 -6.46
CA ALA A 65 3.50 -5.27 -7.46
C ALA A 65 3.56 -4.42 -8.74
N TRP A 66 3.78 -3.12 -8.60
CA TRP A 66 3.85 -2.17 -9.72
C TRP A 66 5.27 -1.88 -10.21
N ARG A 67 6.29 -2.52 -9.62
CA ARG A 67 7.71 -2.34 -9.95
C ARG A 67 8.17 -0.87 -9.88
N ILE A 68 7.67 -0.15 -8.88
CA ILE A 68 8.05 1.25 -8.62
C ILE A 68 9.38 1.26 -7.87
N ILE A 69 10.44 1.56 -8.61
CA ILE A 69 11.82 1.71 -8.11
C ILE A 69 12.17 3.18 -7.96
N SER A 70 12.94 3.52 -6.92
CA SER A 70 13.51 4.87 -6.79
C SER A 70 14.53 5.09 -7.90
N ARG A 71 14.47 6.24 -8.58
CA ARG A 71 15.43 6.65 -9.61
C ARG A 71 16.52 7.61 -9.11
N LEU A 72 16.46 8.02 -7.85
CA LEU A 72 17.46 8.88 -7.21
C LEU A 72 18.72 8.10 -6.81
#